data_AF-A0A8T6MAM2-F1
#
_entry.id   AF-A0A8T6MAM2-F1
#
_cell.length_a   1.000
_cell.length_b   1.000
_cell.length_c   1.000
_cell.angle_alpha   90.00
_cell.angle_beta   90.00
_cell.angle_gamma   90.00
#
_symmetry.space_group_name_H-M   'P 1'
#
loop_
_entity.id
_entity.type
_entity.pdbx_description
1 polymer ?
#
loop_
_entity_poly.entity_id
_entity_poly.type
_entity_poly.pdbx_seq_one_letter_code
_entity_poly.pdbx_strand_id
1 'polypeptide(L)'
;MIKFGNNYLLWISSFLIFLIDQITKIWALNTLNIDDEIVMNKIISFHRIFNDSYIMLNYNVYESSSWALDSQWKFRLIYGVFALILALGIVWVTNQPALKLKTWPAEFSKTGLFLIMGGIFGNVFDRTFRPDGVIDFIRINIFEDTVPIVNVADAIIFLGEICLITAWLIVITQTITNKIKLINPK
;
A
#
# COMPACT_ATOMS: atom_id res chain seq x y z
N MET A 1 -1.83 29.17 12.22
CA MET A 1 -2.56 28.71 11.02
C MET A 1 -1.67 27.74 10.26
N ILE A 2 -2.09 26.49 10.05
CA ILE A 2 -1.26 25.49 9.36
C ILE A 2 -1.32 25.77 7.85
N LYS A 3 -0.19 26.20 7.26
CA LYS A 3 -0.05 26.28 5.80
C LYS A 3 0.26 24.89 5.25
N PHE A 4 -0.80 24.16 4.88
CA PHE A 4 -0.71 22.92 4.11
C PHE A 4 0.11 23.16 2.84
N GLY A 5 1.03 22.24 2.53
CA GLY A 5 1.69 22.19 1.22
C GLY A 5 0.68 21.95 0.10
N ASN A 6 0.98 22.40 -1.12
CA ASN A 6 0.06 22.34 -2.26
C ASN A 6 -0.02 20.94 -2.89
N ASN A 7 -0.20 19.91 -2.06
CA ASN A 7 -0.12 18.49 -2.39
C ASN A 7 -1.47 17.91 -2.88
N TYR A 8 -2.43 18.77 -3.26
CA TYR A 8 -3.79 18.36 -3.64
C TYR A 8 -3.81 17.38 -4.82
N LEU A 9 -2.94 17.57 -5.82
CA LEU A 9 -2.78 16.63 -6.94
C LEU A 9 -2.35 15.25 -6.48
N LEU A 10 -1.51 15.16 -5.43
CA LEU A 10 -1.04 13.88 -4.90
C LEU A 10 -2.14 13.17 -4.10
N TRP A 11 -2.97 13.90 -3.35
CA TRP A 11 -4.20 13.34 -2.75
C TRP A 11 -5.19 12.84 -3.81
N ILE A 12 -5.35 13.57 -4.92
CA ILE A 12 -6.17 13.12 -6.05
C ILE A 12 -5.57 11.84 -6.66
N SER A 13 -4.26 11.75 -6.85
CA SER A 13 -3.60 10.52 -7.30
C SER A 13 -3.83 9.34 -6.33
N SER A 14 -3.70 9.53 -5.02
CA SER A 14 -4.01 8.48 -4.03
C SER A 14 -5.46 8.00 -4.11
N PHE A 15 -6.40 8.91 -4.33
CA PHE A 15 -7.81 8.57 -4.50
C PHE A 15 -8.10 7.84 -5.82
N LEU A 16 -7.46 8.25 -6.92
CA LEU A 16 -7.54 7.55 -8.20
C LEU A 16 -6.94 6.14 -8.12
N ILE A 17 -5.82 5.97 -7.42
CA ILE A 17 -5.21 4.65 -7.12
C ILE A 17 -6.19 3.77 -6.35
N PHE A 18 -6.82 4.29 -5.29
CA PHE A 18 -7.86 3.60 -4.54
C PHE A 18 -9.03 3.16 -5.44
N LEU A 19 -9.52 4.03 -6.33
CA LEU A 19 -10.59 3.68 -7.27
C LEU A 19 -10.16 2.60 -8.26
N ILE A 20 -8.92 2.65 -8.78
CA ILE A 20 -8.40 1.63 -9.71
C ILE A 20 -8.30 0.27 -9.01
N ASP A 21 -7.75 0.21 -7.79
CA ASP A 21 -7.72 -1.01 -6.97
C ASP A 21 -9.12 -1.61 -6.83
N GLN A 22 -10.08 -0.81 -6.36
CA GLN A 22 -11.44 -1.29 -6.12
C GLN A 22 -12.17 -1.70 -7.41
N ILE A 23 -11.96 -1.02 -8.54
CA ILE A 23 -12.48 -1.44 -9.85
C ILE A 23 -11.89 -2.79 -10.27
N THR A 24 -10.57 -2.97 -10.13
CA THR A 24 -9.92 -4.25 -10.50
C THR A 24 -10.32 -5.41 -9.58
N LYS A 25 -10.56 -5.16 -8.29
CA LYS A 25 -11.11 -6.15 -7.35
C LYS A 25 -12.57 -6.51 -7.66
N ILE A 26 -13.39 -5.55 -8.11
CA ILE A 26 -14.75 -5.83 -8.60
C ILE A 26 -14.71 -6.64 -9.91
N TRP A 27 -13.77 -6.36 -10.81
CA TRP A 27 -13.54 -7.21 -11.99
C TRP A 27 -13.15 -8.64 -11.59
N ALA A 28 -12.21 -8.80 -10.65
CA ALA A 28 -11.77 -10.11 -10.15
C ALA A 28 -12.94 -10.90 -9.51
N LEU A 29 -13.78 -10.27 -8.69
CA LEU A 29 -14.98 -10.89 -8.13
C LEU A 29 -15.94 -11.44 -9.19
N ASN A 30 -16.13 -10.72 -10.29
CA ASN A 30 -17.11 -11.05 -11.32
C ASN A 30 -16.57 -11.96 -12.44
N THR A 31 -15.25 -12.17 -12.52
CA THR A 31 -14.59 -12.84 -13.66
C THR A 31 -13.80 -14.09 -13.25
N LEU A 32 -13.33 -14.16 -12.01
CA LEU A 32 -12.49 -15.25 -11.52
C LEU A 32 -13.26 -16.07 -10.47
N ASN A 33 -13.27 -17.39 -10.61
CA ASN A 33 -13.68 -18.30 -9.55
C ASN A 33 -12.55 -18.47 -8.52
N ILE A 34 -12.84 -19.14 -7.40
CA ILE A 34 -11.80 -19.52 -6.42
C ILE A 34 -10.97 -20.70 -6.93
N ASP A 35 -11.58 -21.62 -7.67
CA ASP A 35 -10.95 -22.88 -8.09
C ASP A 35 -10.24 -22.80 -9.46
N ASP A 36 -10.39 -21.69 -10.20
CA ASP A 36 -9.86 -21.49 -11.55
C ASP A 36 -8.64 -20.55 -11.57
N GLU A 37 -7.74 -20.75 -12.53
CA GLU A 37 -6.61 -19.84 -12.82
C GLU A 37 -6.57 -19.47 -14.31
N ILE A 38 -6.62 -18.16 -14.60
CA ILE A 38 -6.50 -17.62 -15.97
C ILE A 38 -5.04 -17.23 -16.22
N VAL A 39 -4.30 -18.10 -16.91
CA VAL A 39 -2.90 -17.83 -17.29
C VAL A 39 -2.83 -16.79 -18.41
N MET A 40 -2.36 -15.57 -18.09
CA MET A 40 -2.17 -14.52 -19.09
C MET A 40 -0.86 -14.69 -19.86
N ASN A 41 0.23 -15.05 -19.16
CA ASN A 41 1.52 -15.40 -19.77
C ASN A 41 2.44 -16.12 -18.74
N LYS A 42 3.70 -16.40 -19.11
CA LYS A 42 4.69 -17.08 -18.25
C LYS A 42 5.09 -16.33 -16.97
N ILE A 43 4.71 -15.05 -16.84
CA ILE A 43 5.09 -14.16 -15.73
C ILE A 43 3.88 -13.84 -14.85
N ILE A 44 2.68 -13.75 -15.43
CA ILE A 44 1.46 -13.34 -14.72
C ILE A 44 0.30 -14.26 -15.08
N SER A 45 -0.45 -14.66 -14.05
CA SER A 45 -1.77 -15.28 -14.15
C SER A 45 -2.73 -14.64 -13.15
N PHE A 46 -4.03 -14.90 -13.32
CA PHE A 46 -5.08 -14.38 -12.46
C PHE A 46 -5.83 -15.52 -11.76
N HIS A 47 -5.79 -15.53 -10.43
CA HIS A 47 -6.44 -16.53 -9.57
C HIS A 47 -6.89 -15.82 -8.29
N ARG A 48 -8.19 -15.86 -7.99
CA ARG A 48 -8.79 -15.04 -6.93
C ARG A 48 -8.77 -15.75 -5.58
N ILE A 49 -8.02 -15.20 -4.64
CA ILE A 49 -8.07 -15.59 -3.22
C ILE A 49 -8.66 -14.48 -2.37
N PHE A 50 -9.16 -14.88 -1.20
CA PHE A 50 -9.57 -13.97 -0.12
C PHE A 50 -8.49 -13.97 0.96
N ASN A 51 -7.67 -12.93 0.97
CA ASN A 51 -6.62 -12.70 1.95
C ASN A 51 -7.23 -12.06 3.19
N ASP A 52 -7.77 -12.91 4.06
CA ASP A 52 -8.27 -12.52 5.36
C ASP A 52 -7.36 -12.96 6.51
N SER A 53 -6.63 -11.98 7.03
CA SER A 53 -5.86 -12.07 8.27
C SER A 53 -6.73 -12.35 9.52
N TYR A 54 -8.05 -12.16 9.47
CA TYR A 54 -8.96 -12.59 10.54
C TYR A 54 -9.21 -14.11 10.49
N ILE A 55 -9.57 -14.70 9.34
CA ILE A 55 -9.72 -16.17 9.20
C ILE A 55 -8.42 -16.90 9.55
N MET A 56 -7.25 -16.45 9.04
CA MET A 56 -5.98 -17.12 9.31
C MET A 56 -5.58 -17.16 10.80
N LEU A 57 -6.00 -16.16 11.59
CA LEU A 57 -5.78 -16.14 13.05
C LEU A 57 -6.84 -16.92 13.84
N ASN A 58 -8.02 -17.16 13.27
CA ASN A 58 -9.17 -17.76 13.98
C ASN A 58 -9.51 -19.20 13.57
N TYR A 59 -8.91 -19.75 12.51
CA TYR A 59 -9.15 -21.13 12.05
C TYR A 59 -8.92 -22.18 13.16
N ASN A 60 -8.02 -21.90 14.11
CA ASN A 60 -7.74 -22.79 15.25
C ASN A 60 -8.70 -22.65 16.44
N VAL A 61 -9.78 -21.82 16.39
CA VAL A 61 -10.49 -21.42 17.63
C VAL A 61 -12.02 -21.31 17.59
N TYR A 62 -12.69 -21.24 16.42
CA TYR A 62 -14.11 -20.82 16.36
C TYR A 62 -15.10 -21.76 15.63
N GLU A 63 -15.14 -23.05 15.98
CA GLU A 63 -16.45 -23.73 15.99
C GLU A 63 -17.31 -23.16 17.14
N SER A 64 -18.51 -22.69 16.82
CA SER A 64 -19.64 -22.52 17.77
C SER A 64 -19.50 -21.54 18.96
N SER A 65 -19.04 -20.29 18.78
CA SER A 65 -19.29 -19.26 19.83
C SER A 65 -19.45 -17.81 19.35
N SER A 66 -20.34 -17.08 20.04
CA SER A 66 -20.80 -15.73 19.70
C SER A 66 -19.75 -14.62 19.84
N TRP A 67 -18.61 -14.89 20.50
CA TRP A 67 -17.55 -13.90 20.64
C TRP A 67 -16.75 -13.65 19.36
N ALA A 68 -16.83 -14.56 18.37
CA ALA A 68 -16.22 -14.39 17.05
C ALA A 68 -16.74 -13.13 16.32
N LEU A 69 -18.02 -12.78 16.49
CA LEU A 69 -18.62 -11.57 15.92
C LEU A 69 -18.13 -10.31 16.64
N ASP A 70 -17.87 -10.43 17.95
CA ASP A 70 -17.47 -9.32 18.80
C ASP A 70 -15.99 -8.95 18.65
N SER A 71 -15.18 -9.76 17.95
CA SER A 71 -13.80 -9.41 17.57
C SER A 71 -13.73 -8.73 16.19
N GLN A 72 -14.60 -9.09 15.23
CA GLN A 72 -14.57 -8.54 13.86
C GLN A 72 -14.65 -7.01 13.82
N TRP A 73 -15.60 -6.41 14.55
CA TRP A 73 -15.76 -4.95 14.53
C TRP A 73 -14.55 -4.23 15.14
N LYS A 74 -13.87 -4.84 16.13
CA LYS A 74 -12.64 -4.32 16.73
C LYS A 74 -11.49 -4.31 15.71
N PHE A 75 -11.34 -5.36 14.92
CA PHE A 75 -10.35 -5.39 13.82
C PHE A 75 -10.66 -4.36 12.72
N ARG A 76 -11.92 -4.22 12.29
CA ARG A 76 -12.35 -3.21 11.31
C ARG A 76 -12.00 -1.79 11.77
N LEU A 77 -12.18 -1.48 13.06
CA LEU A 77 -11.77 -0.21 13.66
C LEU A 77 -10.25 -0.04 13.68
N ILE A 78 -9.47 -1.08 14.00
CA ILE A 78 -8.00 -1.02 14.02
C ILE A 78 -7.44 -0.62 12.65
N TYR A 79 -7.93 -1.23 11.56
CA TYR A 79 -7.50 -0.87 10.20
C TYR A 79 -7.89 0.57 9.81
N GLY A 80 -9.11 1.00 10.16
CA GLY A 80 -9.55 2.39 9.92
C GLY A 80 -8.75 3.43 10.71
N VAL A 81 -8.45 3.15 11.99
CA VAL A 81 -7.60 4.01 12.84
C VAL A 81 -6.16 4.05 12.33
N PHE A 82 -5.61 2.92 11.88
CA PHE A 82 -4.28 2.85 11.27
C PHE A 82 -4.19 3.72 10.00
N ALA A 83 -5.16 3.61 9.09
CA ALA A 83 -5.23 4.46 7.90
C ALA A 83 -5.36 5.96 8.24
N LEU A 84 -6.14 6.32 9.27
CA LEU A 84 -6.27 7.70 9.74
C LEU A 84 -4.95 8.23 10.32
N ILE A 85 -4.25 7.43 11.13
CA ILE A 85 -2.95 7.78 11.70
C ILE A 85 -1.92 7.99 10.59
N LEU A 86 -1.89 7.14 9.57
CA LEU A 86 -1.00 7.29 8.41
C LEU A 86 -1.35 8.53 7.57
N ALA A 87 -2.63 8.80 7.32
CA ALA A 87 -3.06 10.00 6.60
C ALA A 87 -2.61 11.29 7.32
N LEU A 88 -2.81 11.36 8.65
CA LEU A 88 -2.35 12.47 9.49
C LEU A 88 -0.81 12.54 9.54
N GLY A 89 -0.13 11.39 9.59
CA GLY A 89 1.32 11.27 9.50
C GLY A 89 1.87 11.84 8.19
N ILE A 90 1.25 11.53 7.05
CA ILE A 90 1.64 12.05 5.74
C ILE A 90 1.36 13.55 5.63
N VAL A 91 0.23 14.04 6.16
CA VAL A 91 -0.02 15.49 6.29
C VAL A 91 1.08 16.17 7.11
N TRP A 92 1.52 15.58 8.21
CA TRP A 92 2.57 16.14 9.07
C TRP A 92 3.96 16.08 8.42
N VAL A 93 4.37 14.91 7.90
CA VAL A 93 5.66 14.67 7.23
C VAL A 93 5.81 15.56 5.99
N THR A 94 4.80 15.61 5.11
CA THR A 94 4.86 16.42 3.89
C THR A 94 4.71 17.93 4.14
N ASN A 95 4.43 18.33 5.40
CA ASN A 95 4.51 19.72 5.82
C ASN A 95 5.88 20.14 6.37
N GLN A 96 6.82 19.20 6.57
CA GLN A 96 8.17 19.50 7.05
C GLN A 96 8.98 20.31 6.02
N PRO A 97 9.93 21.18 6.45
CA PRO A 97 10.69 22.03 5.54
C PRO A 97 11.42 21.26 4.43
N ALA A 98 12.01 20.09 4.75
CA ALA A 98 12.75 19.26 3.81
C ALA A 98 11.89 18.78 2.63
N LEU A 99 10.62 18.40 2.86
CA LEU A 99 9.70 17.94 1.80
C LEU A 99 8.95 19.07 1.10
N LYS A 100 9.13 20.31 1.55
CA LYS A 100 8.68 21.53 0.84
C LYS A 100 9.72 22.05 -0.16
N LEU A 101 10.93 21.50 -0.17
CA LEU A 101 11.92 21.75 -1.21
C LEU A 101 11.52 21.09 -2.53
N LYS A 102 11.84 21.75 -3.67
CA LYS A 102 11.68 21.17 -5.01
C LYS A 102 12.96 20.43 -5.43
N THR A 103 13.32 19.38 -4.69
CA THR A 103 14.50 18.55 -4.96
C THR A 103 14.08 17.12 -5.24
N TRP A 104 14.88 16.38 -6.04
CA TRP A 104 14.57 14.98 -6.39
C TRP A 104 14.22 14.10 -5.17
N PRO A 105 14.96 14.11 -4.04
CA PRO A 105 14.56 13.36 -2.86
C PRO A 105 13.21 13.78 -2.30
N ALA A 106 12.91 15.09 -2.24
CA ALA A 106 11.66 15.58 -1.70
C ALA A 106 10.45 15.19 -2.56
N GLU A 107 10.58 15.26 -3.89
CA GLU A 107 9.53 14.82 -4.83
C GLU A 107 9.35 13.28 -4.82
N PHE A 108 10.44 12.50 -4.79
CA PHE A 108 10.37 11.05 -4.64
C PHE A 108 9.76 10.63 -3.29
N SER A 109 10.16 11.26 -2.18
CA SER A 109 9.57 10.99 -0.86
C SER A 109 8.08 11.32 -0.82
N LYS A 110 7.66 12.46 -1.37
CA LYS A 110 6.23 12.80 -1.49
C LYS A 110 5.50 11.76 -2.33
N THR A 111 5.97 11.48 -3.54
CA THR A 111 5.35 10.51 -4.44
C THR A 111 5.20 9.14 -3.76
N GLY A 112 6.26 8.63 -3.12
CA GLY A 112 6.23 7.36 -2.39
C GLY A 112 5.17 7.30 -1.30
N LEU A 113 5.12 8.32 -0.43
CA LEU A 113 4.09 8.41 0.63
C LEU A 113 2.67 8.40 0.05
N PHE A 114 2.41 9.15 -1.03
CA PHE A 114 1.08 9.24 -1.62
C PHE A 114 0.68 7.99 -2.44
N LEU A 115 1.63 7.27 -3.05
CA LEU A 115 1.39 5.94 -3.64
C LEU A 115 0.98 4.95 -2.55
N ILE A 116 1.78 4.84 -1.48
CA ILE A 116 1.51 3.99 -0.31
C ILE A 116 0.12 4.31 0.28
N MET A 117 -0.23 5.59 0.44
CA MET A 117 -1.53 5.99 0.99
C MET A 117 -2.71 5.53 0.13
N GLY A 118 -2.58 5.56 -1.20
CA GLY A 118 -3.64 5.11 -2.11
C GLY A 118 -3.88 3.60 -2.02
N GLY A 119 -2.80 2.81 -2.00
CA GLY A 119 -2.89 1.35 -1.82
C GLY A 119 -3.41 0.97 -0.42
N ILE A 120 -2.92 1.62 0.64
CA ILE A 120 -3.41 1.38 2.00
C ILE A 120 -4.91 1.70 2.11
N PHE A 121 -5.44 2.73 1.45
CA PHE A 121 -6.88 2.95 1.42
C PHE A 121 -7.67 1.82 0.72
N GLY A 122 -7.17 1.24 -0.39
CA GLY A 122 -7.80 0.08 -1.02
C GLY A 122 -7.83 -1.16 -0.11
N ASN A 123 -6.67 -1.47 0.47
CA ASN A 123 -6.49 -2.62 1.37
C ASN A 123 -7.12 -2.47 2.76
N VAL A 124 -7.45 -1.25 3.19
CA VAL A 124 -8.22 -0.99 4.42
C VAL A 124 -9.72 -0.95 4.11
N PHE A 125 -10.15 -0.38 2.97
CA PHE A 125 -11.55 -0.41 2.54
C PHE A 125 -12.07 -1.85 2.50
N ASP A 126 -11.32 -2.75 1.87
CA ASP A 126 -11.65 -4.18 1.86
C ASP A 126 -11.85 -4.73 3.29
N ARG A 127 -10.83 -4.58 4.15
CA ARG A 127 -10.85 -5.08 5.54
C ARG A 127 -11.90 -4.41 6.43
N THR A 128 -12.47 -3.27 6.05
CA THR A 128 -13.56 -2.60 6.78
C THR A 128 -14.94 -3.00 6.24
N PHE A 129 -15.11 -3.10 4.92
CA PHE A 129 -16.43 -3.19 4.26
C PHE A 129 -16.75 -4.55 3.63
N ARG A 130 -15.75 -5.38 3.31
CA ARG A 130 -15.95 -6.75 2.80
C ARG A 130 -15.90 -7.74 3.97
N PRO A 131 -16.82 -8.71 4.07
CA PRO A 131 -16.78 -9.70 5.15
C PRO A 131 -15.64 -10.71 4.96
N ASP A 132 -15.25 -10.97 3.71
CA ASP A 132 -14.27 -11.99 3.31
C ASP A 132 -12.82 -11.46 3.26
N GLY A 133 -12.55 -10.26 3.79
CA GLY A 133 -11.22 -9.64 3.77
C GLY A 133 -10.82 -9.04 2.41
N VAL A 134 -9.53 -9.13 2.08
CA VAL A 134 -8.94 -8.52 0.87
C VAL A 134 -9.06 -9.44 -0.33
N ILE A 135 -9.36 -8.88 -1.51
CA ILE A 135 -9.40 -9.62 -2.77
C ILE A 135 -8.03 -9.51 -3.44
N ASP A 136 -7.26 -10.60 -3.39
CA ASP A 136 -5.99 -10.72 -4.11
C ASP A 136 -6.20 -11.62 -5.33
N PHE A 137 -5.62 -11.23 -6.47
CA PHE A 137 -5.99 -11.83 -7.76
C PHE A 137 -4.88 -11.88 -8.81
N ILE A 138 -3.70 -11.31 -8.54
CA ILE A 138 -2.54 -11.29 -9.45
C ILE A 138 -1.47 -12.26 -8.91
N ARG A 139 -1.26 -13.38 -9.61
CA ARG A 139 -0.18 -14.34 -9.31
C ARG A 139 1.04 -14.03 -10.17
N ILE A 140 2.24 -14.07 -9.58
CA ILE A 140 3.51 -13.72 -10.24
C ILE A 140 4.38 -14.98 -10.38
N ASN A 141 4.39 -15.56 -11.58
CA ASN A 141 4.91 -16.91 -11.89
C ASN A 141 6.42 -16.97 -12.19
N ILE A 142 7.15 -15.85 -12.07
CA ILE A 142 8.62 -15.80 -12.20
C ILE A 142 9.37 -16.14 -10.90
N PHE A 143 8.65 -16.23 -9.80
CA PHE A 143 9.13 -16.75 -8.53
C PHE A 143 8.44 -18.10 -8.28
N GLU A 144 9.03 -18.93 -7.44
CA GLU A 144 8.42 -20.20 -6.98
C GLU A 144 7.12 -19.92 -6.19
N ASP A 145 6.39 -20.96 -5.77
CA ASP A 145 5.14 -20.90 -4.99
C ASP A 145 5.24 -20.18 -3.61
N THR A 146 6.38 -19.54 -3.33
CA THR A 146 6.64 -18.69 -2.17
C THR A 146 6.11 -17.26 -2.31
N VAL A 147 5.88 -16.75 -3.53
CA VAL A 147 5.34 -15.40 -3.72
C VAL A 147 3.81 -15.40 -3.56
N PRO A 148 3.27 -14.59 -2.63
CA PRO A 148 1.82 -14.50 -2.45
C PRO A 148 1.15 -13.89 -3.69
N ILE A 149 -0.11 -14.24 -3.87
CA ILE A 149 -0.99 -13.55 -4.81
C ILE A 149 -1.27 -12.16 -4.24
N VAL A 150 -1.24 -11.14 -5.09
CA VAL A 150 -1.35 -9.73 -4.70
C VAL A 150 -2.50 -9.04 -5.46
N ASN A 151 -2.76 -7.79 -5.09
CA ASN A 151 -3.67 -6.90 -5.81
C ASN A 151 -2.95 -5.62 -6.31
N VAL A 152 -3.72 -4.67 -6.87
CA VAL A 152 -3.17 -3.41 -7.40
C VAL A 152 -2.73 -2.46 -6.27
N ALA A 153 -3.45 -2.40 -5.15
CA ALA A 153 -3.00 -1.65 -3.98
C ALA A 153 -1.62 -2.10 -3.47
N ASP A 154 -1.33 -3.41 -3.43
CA ASP A 154 -0.02 -3.94 -3.02
C ASP A 154 1.10 -3.53 -3.99
N ALA A 155 0.85 -3.70 -5.30
CA ALA A 155 1.80 -3.31 -6.34
C ALA A 155 2.11 -1.80 -6.29
N ILE A 156 1.12 -0.97 -5.96
CA ILE A 156 1.31 0.48 -5.81
C ILE A 156 2.00 0.85 -4.49
N ILE A 157 1.76 0.12 -3.39
CA ILE A 157 2.54 0.26 -2.13
C ILE A 157 4.02 -0.01 -2.42
N PHE A 158 4.34 -1.12 -3.09
CA PHE A 158 5.70 -1.51 -3.46
C PHE A 158 6.40 -0.45 -4.35
N LEU A 159 5.71 0.08 -5.36
CA LEU A 159 6.23 1.20 -6.16
C LEU A 159 6.44 2.48 -5.32
N GLY A 160 5.62 2.70 -4.30
CA GLY A 160 5.79 3.78 -3.35
C GLY A 160 7.01 3.59 -2.44
N GLU A 161 7.26 2.38 -1.95
CA GLU A 161 8.46 2.02 -1.19
C GLU A 161 9.74 2.20 -2.02
N ILE A 162 9.74 1.79 -3.29
CA ILE A 162 10.83 2.06 -4.23
C ILE A 162 11.10 3.57 -4.35
N CYS A 163 10.07 4.42 -4.36
CA CYS A 163 10.25 5.87 -4.37
C CYS A 163 10.90 6.38 -3.06
N LEU A 164 10.52 5.84 -1.90
CA LEU A 164 11.14 6.20 -0.61
C LEU A 164 12.61 5.78 -0.55
N ILE A 165 12.92 4.54 -0.97
CA ILE A 165 14.29 4.00 -1.03
C ILE A 165 15.14 4.84 -1.98
N THR A 166 14.62 5.18 -3.16
CA THR A 166 15.30 6.05 -4.15
C THR A 166 15.62 7.42 -3.57
N ALA A 167 14.67 8.06 -2.88
CA ALA A 167 14.91 9.34 -2.21
C ALA A 167 16.03 9.25 -1.16
N TRP A 168 16.02 8.20 -0.34
CA TRP A 168 17.01 7.96 0.73
C TRP A 168 18.42 7.72 0.18
N LEU A 169 18.54 6.90 -0.87
CA LEU A 169 19.82 6.66 -1.56
C LEU A 169 20.42 7.96 -2.12
N ILE A 170 19.60 8.81 -2.77
CA ILE A 170 20.08 10.11 -3.29
C ILE A 170 20.58 11.01 -2.15
N VAL A 171 19.88 11.08 -1.00
CA VAL A 171 20.31 11.86 0.17
C VAL A 171 21.64 11.35 0.74
N ILE A 172 21.83 10.03 0.82
CA ILE A 172 23.09 9.42 1.24
C ILE A 172 24.22 9.77 0.29
N THR A 173 24.03 9.59 -1.02
CA THR A 173 25.04 9.92 -2.03
C THR A 173 25.45 11.40 -1.96
N GLN A 174 24.48 12.32 -1.87
CA GLN A 174 24.76 13.75 -1.69
C GLN A 174 25.52 14.05 -0.40
N THR A 175 25.15 13.41 0.71
CA THR A 175 25.81 13.60 2.02
C THR A 175 27.26 13.12 1.99
N ILE A 176 27.53 11.97 1.38
CA ILE A 176 28.88 11.42 1.22
C ILE A 176 29.72 12.32 0.30
N THR A 177 29.19 12.70 -0.87
CA THR A 177 29.88 13.59 -1.82
C THR A 177 30.26 14.94 -1.18
N ASN A 178 29.36 15.52 -0.38
CA ASN A 178 29.62 16.79 0.30
C ASN A 178 30.69 16.65 1.40
N LYS A 179 30.70 15.55 2.18
CA LYS A 179 31.77 15.28 3.14
C LYS A 179 33.14 15.11 2.47
N ILE A 180 33.20 14.40 1.35
CA ILE A 180 34.46 14.21 0.59
C ILE A 180 35.02 15.56 0.11
N LYS A 181 34.17 16.45 -0.42
CA LYS A 181 34.57 17.80 -0.86
C LYS A 181 35.12 18.69 0.27
N LEU A 182 34.62 18.50 1.50
CA LEU A 182 35.11 19.25 2.68
C LEU A 182 36.47 18.74 3.18
N ILE A 183 36.78 17.46 2.96
CA ILE A 183 38.05 16.83 3.37
C ILE A 183 39.14 17.02 2.32
N ASN A 184 38.77 17.05 1.03
CA ASN A 184 39.68 17.28 -0.09
C ASN A 184 39.18 18.45 -0.97
N PRO A 185 39.30 19.70 -0.48
CA PRO A 185 39.07 20.88 -1.30
C PRO A 185 40.19 21.03 -2.32
N LYS A 186 39.83 20.94 -3.61
CA LYS A 186 40.68 21.31 -4.75
C LYS A 186 40.57 22.80 -5.03
#